data_AF-A0A1M6RJV5-F1
#
_entry.id   AF-A0A1M6RJV5-F1
#
_cell.length_a   1.000
_cell.length_b   1.000
_cell.length_c   1.000
_cell.angle_alpha   90.00
_cell.angle_beta   90.00
_cell.angle_gamma   90.00
#
_symmetry.space_group_name_H-M   'P 1'
#
loop_
_entity.id
_entity.type
_entity.pdbx_description
1 polymer ?
#
loop_
_entity_poly.entity_id
_entity_poly.type
_entity_poly.pdbx_seq_one_letter_code
_entity_poly.pdbx_strand_id
1 'polypeptide(L)'
;MPNELFKYLIAHFYIPLYLLTWIIAVYRYRRYFDTPLKYLPMVIIYTFFTELLGYFIKYSNEFQFFSDDRFAWHNVIIYNVYQLVFFLFFFEVYRKNTKNESIKKWIFYASVSCVVIYVINAIFCNPLHDQMTYAHIAVSLALIAILVLYFKEKAKEENPQPLKYNLLFWVSIGLLAFYTLFPIILTMYKLNLGITVNVYLRPILLSSIVFQYGCFIIGLLAGKRKAFR
;
A
#
# COMPACT_ATOMS: atom_id res chain seq x y z
N MET A 1 -33.89 4.60 -6.27
CA MET A 1 -32.78 4.20 -7.16
C MET A 1 -31.53 5.09 -7.04
N PRO A 2 -31.58 6.44 -7.00
CA PRO A 2 -30.37 7.27 -6.83
C PRO A 2 -29.63 7.02 -5.50
N ASN A 3 -30.39 6.79 -4.42
CA ASN A 3 -29.83 6.58 -3.09
C ASN A 3 -29.02 5.28 -2.94
N GLU A 4 -29.36 4.22 -3.67
CA GLU A 4 -28.64 2.94 -3.61
C GLU A 4 -27.33 3.01 -4.40
N LEU A 5 -27.35 3.61 -5.59
CA LEU A 5 -26.14 3.88 -6.37
C LEU A 5 -25.18 4.80 -5.60
N PHE A 6 -25.70 5.85 -4.96
CA PHE A 6 -24.89 6.80 -4.18
C PHE A 6 -24.27 6.15 -2.94
N LYS A 7 -25.04 5.35 -2.17
CA LYS A 7 -24.51 4.57 -1.06
C LYS A 7 -23.45 3.57 -1.51
N TYR A 8 -23.66 2.92 -2.65
CA TYR A 8 -22.70 1.98 -3.24
C TYR A 8 -21.39 2.66 -3.62
N LEU A 9 -21.48 3.79 -4.33
CA LEU A 9 -20.32 4.59 -4.72
C LEU A 9 -19.54 5.09 -3.49
N ILE A 10 -20.22 5.52 -2.42
CA ILE A 10 -19.57 5.90 -1.16
C ILE A 10 -18.97 4.69 -0.44
N ALA A 11 -19.61 3.52 -0.48
CA ALA A 11 -19.10 2.34 0.21
C ALA A 11 -17.85 1.74 -0.45
N HIS A 12 -17.69 1.95 -1.77
CA HIS A 12 -16.67 1.32 -2.61
C HIS A 12 -15.86 2.32 -3.48
N PHE A 13 -15.84 3.62 -3.13
CA PHE A 13 -15.14 4.65 -3.92
C PHE A 13 -13.64 4.37 -4.13
N TYR A 14 -13.02 3.57 -3.25
CA TYR A 14 -11.59 3.25 -3.32
C TYR A 14 -11.25 2.45 -4.59
N ILE A 15 -12.17 1.61 -5.09
CA ILE A 15 -11.99 0.83 -6.32
C ILE A 15 -11.82 1.75 -7.55
N PRO A 16 -12.76 2.66 -7.87
CA PRO A 16 -12.58 3.60 -8.97
C PRO A 16 -11.42 4.57 -8.73
N LEU A 17 -11.08 4.91 -7.47
CA LEU A 17 -9.91 5.71 -7.15
C LEU A 17 -8.60 5.01 -7.56
N TYR A 18 -8.46 3.71 -7.32
CA TYR A 18 -7.30 2.93 -7.76
C TYR A 18 -7.21 2.88 -9.29
N LEU A 19 -8.34 2.64 -9.96
CA LEU A 19 -8.39 2.64 -11.43
C LEU A 19 -8.01 4.00 -12.01
N LEU A 20 -8.54 5.09 -11.46
CA LEU A 20 -8.20 6.46 -11.86
C LEU A 20 -6.70 6.72 -11.68
N THR A 21 -6.16 6.36 -10.52
CA THR A 21 -4.73 6.53 -10.23
C THR A 21 -3.88 5.74 -11.23
N TRP A 22 -4.29 4.51 -11.57
CA TRP A 22 -3.61 3.70 -12.58
C TRP A 22 -3.63 4.34 -13.97
N ILE A 23 -4.78 4.81 -14.44
CA ILE A 23 -4.92 5.49 -15.74
C ILE A 23 -3.96 6.69 -15.81
N ILE A 24 -3.94 7.51 -14.76
CA ILE A 24 -3.02 8.65 -14.66
C ILE A 24 -1.57 8.18 -14.65
N ALA A 25 -1.26 7.09 -13.93
CA ALA A 25 0.08 6.53 -13.86
C ALA A 25 0.58 6.09 -15.24
N VAL A 26 -0.23 5.34 -15.99
CA VAL A 26 0.09 4.87 -17.35
C VAL A 26 0.21 6.06 -18.32
N TYR A 27 -0.73 6.99 -18.29
CA TYR A 27 -0.69 8.19 -19.14
C TYR A 27 0.59 9.02 -18.92
N ARG A 28 1.07 9.07 -17.68
CA ARG A 28 2.28 9.82 -17.29
C ARG A 28 3.56 8.97 -17.29
N TYR A 29 3.49 7.72 -17.71
CA TYR A 29 4.57 6.74 -17.59
C TYR A 29 5.90 7.21 -18.21
N ARG A 30 5.84 7.89 -19.36
CA ARG A 30 7.02 8.49 -20.04
C ARG A 30 7.86 9.41 -19.17
N ARG A 31 7.34 9.89 -18.03
CA ARG A 31 8.05 10.82 -17.14
C ARG A 31 8.90 10.14 -16.09
N TYR A 32 8.68 8.85 -15.82
CA TYR A 32 9.34 8.15 -14.71
C TYR A 32 9.71 6.70 -15.04
N PHE A 33 9.56 6.26 -16.29
CA PHE A 33 9.94 4.91 -16.75
C PHE A 33 11.42 4.57 -16.52
N ASP A 34 12.29 5.58 -16.43
CA ASP A 34 13.73 5.47 -16.18
C ASP A 34 14.09 5.54 -14.69
N THR A 35 13.10 5.58 -13.81
CA THR A 35 13.26 5.73 -12.35
C THR A 35 12.96 4.41 -11.63
N PRO A 36 13.33 4.28 -10.34
CA PRO A 36 12.93 3.13 -9.55
C PRO A 36 11.41 2.90 -9.49
N LEU A 37 10.59 3.95 -9.68
CA LEU A 37 9.13 3.88 -9.69
C LEU A 37 8.52 3.36 -11.00
N LYS A 38 9.31 2.87 -11.95
CA LYS A 38 8.78 2.32 -13.22
C LYS A 38 7.76 1.18 -13.04
N TYR A 39 7.81 0.43 -11.93
CA TYR A 39 6.83 -0.63 -11.65
C TYR A 39 5.61 -0.13 -10.83
N LEU A 40 5.53 1.17 -10.52
CA LEU A 40 4.42 1.74 -9.76
C LEU A 40 3.04 1.49 -10.41
N PRO A 41 2.84 1.61 -11.74
CA PRO A 41 1.57 1.23 -12.37
C PRO A 41 1.18 -0.22 -12.14
N MET A 42 2.15 -1.15 -12.15
CA MET A 42 1.89 -2.57 -11.92
C MET A 42 1.44 -2.82 -10.48
N VAL A 43 2.01 -2.12 -9.52
CA VAL A 43 1.58 -2.19 -8.12
C VAL A 43 0.17 -1.62 -7.96
N ILE A 44 -0.13 -0.46 -8.55
CA ILE A 44 -1.46 0.16 -8.46
C ILE A 44 -2.54 -0.73 -9.09
N ILE A 45 -2.29 -1.30 -10.27
CA ILE A 45 -3.28 -2.18 -10.91
C ILE A 45 -3.43 -3.49 -10.13
N TYR A 46 -2.35 -3.99 -9.53
CA TYR A 46 -2.44 -5.15 -8.65
C TYR A 46 -3.30 -4.85 -7.42
N THR A 47 -3.18 -3.67 -6.81
CA THR A 47 -4.10 -3.23 -5.75
C THR A 47 -5.54 -3.18 -6.26
N PHE A 48 -5.78 -2.57 -7.43
CA PHE A 48 -7.11 -2.50 -8.03
C PHE A 48 -7.73 -3.88 -8.23
N PHE A 49 -7.00 -4.83 -8.83
CA PHE A 49 -7.51 -6.18 -9.06
C PHE A 49 -7.70 -6.96 -7.77
N THR A 50 -6.82 -6.80 -6.78
CA THR A 50 -6.97 -7.45 -5.46
C THR A 50 -8.25 -7.00 -4.77
N GLU A 51 -8.54 -5.69 -4.82
CA GLU A 51 -9.71 -5.08 -4.20
C GLU A 51 -10.99 -5.33 -4.98
N LEU A 52 -10.92 -5.33 -6.31
CA LEU A 52 -12.02 -5.72 -7.19
C LEU A 52 -12.39 -7.20 -7.00
N LEU A 53 -11.40 -8.07 -6.88
CA LEU A 53 -11.63 -9.49 -6.61
C LEU A 53 -12.25 -9.68 -5.23
N GLY A 54 -11.74 -9.01 -4.20
CA GLY A 54 -12.34 -9.01 -2.86
C GLY A 54 -13.79 -8.54 -2.84
N TYR A 55 -14.10 -7.52 -3.64
CA TYR A 55 -15.48 -7.09 -3.88
C TYR A 55 -16.32 -8.21 -4.50
N PHE A 56 -15.87 -8.81 -5.60
CA PHE A 56 -16.62 -9.89 -6.25
C PHE A 56 -16.82 -11.11 -5.35
N ILE A 57 -15.81 -11.52 -4.58
CA ILE A 57 -15.93 -12.63 -3.62
C ILE A 57 -17.00 -12.33 -2.56
N LYS A 58 -17.07 -11.09 -2.08
CA LYS A 58 -18.01 -10.71 -1.03
C LYS A 58 -19.46 -10.64 -1.53
N TYR A 59 -19.67 -10.28 -2.79
CA TYR A 59 -20.99 -9.95 -3.34
C TYR A 59 -21.47 -10.88 -4.47
N SER A 60 -20.65 -11.84 -4.92
CA SER A 60 -21.00 -12.84 -5.92
C SER A 60 -20.62 -14.24 -5.46
N ASN A 61 -21.62 -15.11 -5.37
CA ASN A 61 -21.45 -16.52 -5.00
C ASN A 61 -20.69 -17.31 -6.08
N GLU A 62 -20.66 -16.85 -7.33
CA GLU A 62 -20.02 -17.54 -8.46
C GLU A 62 -18.48 -17.41 -8.47
N PHE A 63 -17.93 -16.43 -7.73
CA PHE A 63 -16.49 -16.20 -7.62
C PHE A 63 -15.87 -16.82 -6.36
N GLN A 64 -16.65 -17.58 -5.59
CA GLN A 64 -16.12 -18.38 -4.50
C GLN A 64 -15.43 -19.62 -5.09
N PHE A 65 -14.10 -19.68 -4.98
CA PHE A 65 -13.32 -20.85 -5.40
C PHE A 65 -13.68 -22.15 -4.65
N PHE A 66 -14.46 -22.05 -3.57
CA PHE A 66 -14.92 -23.17 -2.73
C PHE A 66 -16.41 -23.01 -2.44
N SER A 67 -17.17 -24.09 -2.62
CA SER A 67 -18.64 -24.13 -2.60
C SER A 67 -19.30 -24.14 -1.20
N ASP A 68 -18.56 -23.79 -0.14
CA ASP A 68 -19.05 -23.81 1.24
C ASP A 68 -18.98 -22.39 1.81
N ASP A 69 -20.10 -21.87 2.31
CA ASP A 69 -20.23 -20.50 2.85
C ASP A 69 -19.26 -20.21 4.01
N ARG A 70 -18.73 -21.26 4.67
CA ARG A 70 -17.68 -21.16 5.69
C ARG A 70 -16.31 -20.75 5.13
N PHE A 71 -16.13 -20.82 3.81
CA PHE A 71 -14.87 -20.59 3.10
C PHE A 71 -14.88 -19.36 2.19
N ALA A 72 -15.92 -18.50 2.25
CA ALA A 72 -15.90 -17.18 1.61
C ALA A 72 -14.66 -16.34 2.02
N TRP A 73 -13.99 -16.70 3.12
CA TRP A 73 -12.78 -16.06 3.67
C TRP A 73 -11.46 -16.66 3.12
N HIS A 74 -11.50 -17.66 2.21
CA HIS A 74 -10.30 -18.33 1.67
C HIS A 74 -9.42 -17.48 0.74
N ASN A 75 -9.83 -16.25 0.41
CA ASN A 75 -9.06 -15.37 -0.48
C ASN A 75 -8.09 -14.45 0.27
N VAL A 76 -7.95 -14.63 1.58
CA VAL A 76 -6.98 -13.91 2.41
C VAL A 76 -5.53 -14.16 1.93
N ILE A 77 -5.26 -15.30 1.29
CA ILE A 77 -3.96 -15.54 0.64
C ILE A 77 -3.63 -14.47 -0.40
N ILE A 78 -4.60 -14.02 -1.19
CA ILE A 78 -4.36 -13.03 -2.26
C ILE A 78 -3.90 -11.72 -1.64
N TYR A 79 -4.53 -11.31 -0.54
CA TYR A 79 -4.13 -10.14 0.23
C TYR A 79 -2.74 -10.30 0.86
N ASN A 80 -2.47 -11.45 1.50
CA ASN A 80 -1.18 -11.73 2.13
C ASN A 80 -0.02 -11.68 1.10
N VAL A 81 -0.20 -12.30 -0.07
CA VAL A 81 0.78 -12.28 -1.17
C VAL A 81 0.92 -10.87 -1.73
N TYR A 82 -0.19 -10.18 -1.99
CA TYR A 82 -0.18 -8.80 -2.46
C TYR A 82 0.60 -7.88 -1.51
N GLN A 83 0.38 -7.99 -0.20
CA GLN A 83 1.06 -7.17 0.80
C GLN A 83 2.56 -7.42 0.82
N LEU A 84 3.00 -8.69 0.77
CA LEU A 84 4.41 -9.02 0.68
C LEU A 84 5.06 -8.39 -0.56
N VAL A 85 4.44 -8.54 -1.74
CA VAL A 85 4.92 -7.95 -3.00
C VAL A 85 4.97 -6.43 -2.92
N PHE A 86 3.94 -5.80 -2.34
CA PHE A 86 3.86 -4.36 -2.16
C PHE A 86 5.02 -3.82 -1.31
N PHE A 87 5.31 -4.44 -0.17
CA PHE A 87 6.40 -4.01 0.70
C PHE A 87 7.76 -4.20 0.05
N LEU A 88 8.01 -5.37 -0.57
CA LEU A 88 9.27 -5.64 -1.26
C LEU A 88 9.51 -4.65 -2.41
N PHE A 89 8.47 -4.30 -3.17
CA PHE A 89 8.56 -3.27 -4.19
C PHE A 89 9.04 -1.93 -3.61
N PHE A 90 8.40 -1.43 -2.54
CA PHE A 90 8.77 -0.14 -1.98
C PHE A 90 10.15 -0.17 -1.33
N PHE A 91 10.53 -1.25 -0.64
CA PHE A 91 11.87 -1.37 -0.08
C PHE A 91 12.92 -1.28 -1.19
N GLU A 92 12.70 -1.95 -2.32
CA GLU A 92 13.60 -1.90 -3.47
C GLU A 92 13.66 -0.50 -4.11
N VAL A 93 12.53 0.21 -4.20
CA VAL A 93 12.47 1.60 -4.66
C VAL A 93 13.35 2.49 -3.79
N TYR A 94 13.20 2.42 -2.47
CA TYR A 94 13.98 3.24 -1.55
C TYR A 94 15.46 2.85 -1.54
N ARG A 95 15.78 1.55 -1.59
CA ARG A 95 17.16 1.06 -1.68
C ARG A 95 17.90 1.61 -2.90
N LYS A 96 17.23 1.65 -4.06
CA LYS A 96 17.81 2.19 -5.31
C LYS A 96 17.96 3.71 -5.29
N ASN A 97 17.11 4.41 -4.55
CA ASN A 97 17.08 5.87 -4.52
C ASN A 97 18.00 6.48 -3.45
N THR A 98 18.28 5.77 -2.37
CA THR A 98 19.22 6.19 -1.33
C THR A 98 20.64 6.27 -1.89
N LYS A 99 21.43 7.26 -1.45
CA LYS A 99 22.84 7.44 -1.81
C LYS A 99 23.77 6.80 -0.77
N ASN A 100 23.37 6.82 0.51
CA ASN A 100 24.15 6.25 1.60
C ASN A 100 24.19 4.70 1.58
N GLU A 101 25.37 4.12 1.35
CA GLU A 101 25.57 2.67 1.28
C GLU A 101 25.19 1.92 2.58
N SER A 102 25.34 2.55 3.75
CA SER A 102 24.93 1.95 5.02
C SER A 102 23.40 1.82 5.08
N ILE A 103 22.67 2.86 4.67
CA ILE A 103 21.20 2.83 4.60
C ILE A 103 20.74 1.81 3.55
N LYS A 104 21.41 1.70 2.40
CA LYS A 104 21.09 0.67 1.39
C LYS A 104 21.21 -0.75 1.95
N LYS A 105 22.29 -1.04 2.69
CA LYS A 105 22.49 -2.34 3.35
C LYS A 105 21.40 -2.60 4.36
N TRP A 106 21.03 -1.59 5.16
CA TRP A 106 19.94 -1.71 6.13
C TRP A 106 18.60 -2.02 5.46
N ILE A 107 18.25 -1.31 4.36
CA ILE A 107 17.02 -1.59 3.60
C ILE A 107 17.05 -2.99 2.98
N PHE A 108 18.20 -3.46 2.51
CA PHE A 108 18.35 -4.84 2.02
C PHE A 108 18.07 -5.85 3.14
N TYR A 109 18.66 -5.69 4.32
CA TYR A 109 18.37 -6.55 5.46
C TYR A 109 16.91 -6.47 5.88
N ALA A 110 16.29 -5.29 5.85
CA ALA A 110 14.84 -5.14 6.09
C ALA A 110 13.99 -5.91 5.07
N SER A 111 14.43 -5.97 3.80
CA SER A 111 13.75 -6.75 2.74
C SER A 111 13.83 -8.25 2.98
N VAL A 112 15.02 -8.75 3.35
CA VAL A 112 15.19 -10.17 3.71
C VAL A 112 14.38 -10.50 4.96
N SER A 113 14.47 -9.66 5.99
CA SER A 113 13.71 -9.82 7.24
C SER A 113 12.19 -9.78 7.01
N CYS A 114 11.70 -8.97 6.07
CA CYS A 114 10.28 -8.95 5.69
C CYS A 114 9.82 -10.34 5.23
N VAL A 115 10.54 -10.97 4.29
CA VAL A 115 10.21 -12.32 3.83
C VAL A 115 10.26 -13.32 4.97
N VAL A 116 11.31 -13.26 5.80
CA VAL A 116 11.46 -14.15 6.97
C VAL A 116 10.31 -13.99 7.95
N ILE A 117 9.89 -12.76 8.26
CA ILE A 117 8.77 -12.48 9.16
C ILE A 117 7.46 -13.05 8.61
N TYR A 118 7.19 -12.91 7.31
CA TYR A 118 6.01 -13.50 6.67
C TYR A 118 6.05 -15.04 6.72
N VAL A 119 7.21 -15.65 6.45
CA VAL A 119 7.38 -17.11 6.52
C VAL A 119 7.18 -17.61 7.95
N ILE A 120 7.79 -16.96 8.94
CA ILE A 120 7.61 -17.30 10.36
C ILE A 120 6.13 -17.19 10.75
N ASN A 121 5.46 -16.11 10.36
CA ASN A 121 4.05 -15.92 10.65
C ASN A 121 3.18 -17.01 9.97
N ALA A 122 3.53 -17.46 8.77
CA ALA A 122 2.86 -18.56 8.07
C ALA A 122 3.02 -19.93 8.76
N ILE A 123 4.06 -20.10 9.58
CA ILE A 123 4.24 -21.32 10.40
C ILE A 123 3.26 -21.32 11.59
N PHE A 124 2.96 -20.15 12.14
CA PHE A 124 2.07 -20.00 13.31
C PHE A 124 0.59 -19.79 12.94
N CYS A 125 0.30 -19.24 11.76
CA CYS A 125 -1.05 -18.95 11.28
C CYS A 125 -1.21 -19.49 9.85
N ASN A 126 -2.36 -20.07 9.52
CA ASN A 126 -2.54 -20.61 8.18
C ASN A 126 -2.71 -19.46 7.17
N PRO A 127 -1.76 -19.23 6.26
CA PRO A 127 -1.79 -18.10 5.32
C PRO A 127 -2.98 -18.11 4.34
N LEU A 128 -3.62 -19.27 4.19
CA LEU A 128 -4.78 -19.48 3.32
C LEU A 128 -6.09 -18.98 3.96
N HIS A 129 -6.13 -18.89 5.28
CA HIS A 129 -7.36 -18.57 6.02
C HIS A 129 -7.21 -17.35 6.91
N ASP A 130 -6.00 -17.11 7.42
CA ASP A 130 -5.73 -16.05 8.36
C ASP A 130 -4.95 -14.91 7.72
N GLN A 131 -5.34 -13.70 8.08
CA GLN A 131 -4.58 -12.52 7.71
C GLN A 131 -3.26 -12.53 8.49
N MET A 132 -2.15 -12.28 7.80
CA MET A 132 -0.81 -12.23 8.41
C MET A 132 -0.58 -10.94 9.20
N THR A 133 -1.47 -10.63 10.13
CA THR A 133 -1.54 -9.36 10.86
C THR A 133 -0.24 -8.99 11.58
N TYR A 134 0.39 -9.94 12.29
CA TYR A 134 1.64 -9.65 13.00
C TYR A 134 2.77 -9.29 12.05
N ALA A 135 2.91 -10.03 10.95
CA ALA A 135 3.87 -9.70 9.89
C ALA A 135 3.59 -8.31 9.30
N HIS A 136 2.32 -8.00 9.02
CA HIS A 136 1.94 -6.69 8.47
C HIS A 136 2.29 -5.52 9.39
N ILE A 137 2.04 -5.65 10.69
CA ILE A 137 2.41 -4.61 11.67
C ILE A 137 3.92 -4.41 11.65
N ALA A 138 4.70 -5.49 11.81
CA ALA A 138 6.16 -5.41 11.88
C ALA A 138 6.76 -4.79 10.61
N VAL A 139 6.32 -5.23 9.43
CA VAL A 139 6.83 -4.76 8.14
C VAL A 139 6.38 -3.33 7.83
N SER A 140 5.17 -2.93 8.26
CA SER A 140 4.72 -1.54 8.16
C SER A 140 5.61 -0.60 8.99
N LEU A 141 6.00 -1.00 10.20
CA LEU A 141 6.93 -0.22 11.03
C LEU A 141 8.31 -0.12 10.37
N ALA A 142 8.79 -1.19 9.74
CA ALA A 142 10.02 -1.15 8.95
C ALA A 142 9.89 -0.17 7.77
N LEU A 143 8.77 -0.16 7.05
CA LEU A 143 8.52 0.80 5.97
C LEU A 143 8.54 2.25 6.49
N ILE A 144 7.90 2.54 7.62
CA ILE A 144 7.93 3.88 8.24
C ILE A 144 9.38 4.29 8.54
N ALA A 145 10.18 3.40 9.11
CA ALA A 145 11.59 3.69 9.39
C ALA A 145 12.38 4.00 8.10
N ILE A 146 12.15 3.25 7.01
CA ILE A 146 12.74 3.53 5.70
C ILE A 146 12.32 4.90 5.17
N LEU A 147 11.03 5.25 5.28
CA LEU A 147 10.49 6.55 4.85
C LEU A 147 11.12 7.71 5.63
N VAL A 148 11.27 7.56 6.95
CA VAL A 148 11.93 8.56 7.80
C VAL A 148 13.39 8.74 7.39
N LEU A 149 14.11 7.66 7.10
CA LEU A 149 15.48 7.73 6.60
C LEU A 149 15.56 8.43 5.24
N TYR A 150 14.63 8.14 4.33
CA TYR A 150 14.52 8.82 3.03
C TYR A 150 14.34 10.34 3.20
N PHE A 151 13.41 10.78 4.05
CA PHE A 151 13.21 12.22 4.28
C PHE A 151 14.41 12.88 4.94
N LYS A 152 15.08 12.20 5.89
CA LYS A 152 16.32 12.69 6.52
C LYS A 152 17.44 12.86 5.50
N GLU A 153 17.60 11.92 4.57
CA GLU A 153 18.60 11.99 3.52
C GLU A 153 18.29 13.14 2.54
N LYS A 154 17.02 13.27 2.13
CA LYS A 154 16.58 14.36 1.25
C LYS A 154 16.72 15.74 1.88
N ALA A 155 16.54 15.87 3.20
CA ALA A 155 16.74 17.13 3.91
C ALA A 155 18.21 17.58 3.98
N LYS A 156 19.17 16.66 3.79
CA LYS A 156 20.62 16.94 3.82
C LYS A 156 21.22 17.22 2.43
N GLU A 157 20.40 17.19 1.38
CA GLU A 157 20.88 17.36 0.01
C GLU A 157 21.23 18.84 -0.25
N GLU A 158 22.46 19.13 -0.68
CA GLU A 158 22.98 20.50 -0.83
C GLU A 158 22.29 21.30 -1.94
N ASN A 159 21.83 20.64 -3.01
CA ASN A 159 21.10 21.26 -4.12
C ASN A 159 19.81 20.48 -4.39
N PRO A 160 18.80 20.60 -3.52
CA PRO A 160 17.57 19.85 -3.67
C PRO A 160 16.77 20.42 -4.82
N GLN A 161 16.47 19.58 -5.81
CA GLN A 161 15.44 19.93 -6.77
C GLN A 161 14.10 20.13 -6.04
N PRO A 162 13.19 20.99 -6.54
CA PRO A 162 11.97 21.29 -5.81
C PRO A 162 11.15 20.03 -5.54
N LEU A 163 10.99 19.68 -4.26
CA LEU A 163 10.35 18.43 -3.81
C LEU A 163 8.93 18.26 -4.36
N LYS A 164 8.22 19.37 -4.57
CA LYS A 164 6.88 19.38 -5.18
C LYS A 164 6.82 18.75 -6.58
N TYR A 165 7.94 18.67 -7.29
CA TYR A 165 8.01 18.04 -8.62
C TYR A 165 8.53 16.59 -8.58
N ASN A 166 8.96 16.09 -7.41
CA ASN A 166 9.46 14.74 -7.25
C ASN A 166 8.30 13.79 -6.93
N LEU A 167 8.03 12.82 -7.81
CA LEU A 167 6.94 11.85 -7.60
C LEU A 167 7.21 10.93 -6.41
N LEU A 168 8.47 10.52 -6.17
CA LEU A 168 8.80 9.70 -5.00
C LEU A 168 8.54 10.44 -3.69
N PHE A 169 8.72 11.76 -3.64
CA PHE A 169 8.36 12.58 -2.47
C PHE A 169 6.87 12.49 -2.15
N TRP A 170 5.99 12.70 -3.14
CA TRP A 170 4.54 12.59 -2.96
C TRP A 170 4.10 11.17 -2.61
N VAL A 171 4.67 10.16 -3.26
CA VAL A 171 4.43 8.75 -2.93
C VAL A 171 4.84 8.46 -1.48
N SER A 172 5.99 8.98 -1.04
CA SER A 172 6.49 8.78 0.32
C SER A 172 5.59 9.44 1.37
N ILE A 173 5.03 10.63 1.11
CA ILE A 173 4.06 11.27 2.01
C ILE A 173 2.81 10.42 2.14
N GLY A 174 2.26 9.96 1.01
CA GLY A 174 1.06 9.11 1.00
C GLY A 174 1.28 7.81 1.78
N LEU A 175 2.41 7.15 1.56
CA LEU A 175 2.79 5.94 2.28
C LEU A 175 2.99 6.21 3.77
N LEU A 176 3.69 7.28 4.16
CA LEU A 176 3.96 7.59 5.55
C LEU A 176 2.66 7.83 6.32
N ALA A 177 1.74 8.61 5.73
CA ALA A 177 0.44 8.88 6.35
C ALA A 177 -0.38 7.60 6.53
N PHE A 178 -0.50 6.77 5.48
CA PHE A 178 -1.25 5.52 5.56
C PHE A 178 -0.62 4.53 6.55
N TYR A 179 0.67 4.25 6.43
CA TYR A 179 1.35 3.25 7.25
C TYR A 179 1.64 3.69 8.67
N THR A 180 1.48 4.97 9.01
CA THR A 180 1.45 5.40 10.43
C THR A 180 0.14 4.98 11.10
N LEU A 181 -0.99 5.10 10.40
CA LEU A 181 -2.32 4.77 10.93
C LEU A 181 -2.63 3.27 10.83
N PHE A 182 -2.21 2.62 9.75
CA PHE A 182 -2.59 1.25 9.42
C PHE A 182 -2.23 0.21 10.51
N PRO A 183 -1.01 0.19 11.10
CA PRO A 183 -0.66 -0.76 12.15
C PRO A 183 -1.48 -0.56 13.43
N ILE A 184 -1.82 0.69 13.74
CA ILE A 184 -2.66 1.03 14.90
C ILE A 184 -4.06 0.47 14.68
N ILE A 185 -4.66 0.73 13.51
CA ILE A 185 -5.97 0.21 13.13
C ILE A 185 -6.00 -1.32 13.20
N LEU A 186 -4.97 -1.98 12.64
CA LEU A 186 -4.91 -3.44 12.60
C LEU A 186 -4.75 -4.06 14.00
N THR A 187 -4.00 -3.39 14.88
CA THR A 187 -3.89 -3.79 16.29
C THR A 187 -5.22 -3.65 17.02
N MET A 188 -5.94 -2.54 16.80
CA MET A 188 -7.26 -2.30 17.42
C MET A 188 -8.30 -3.33 16.98
N TYR A 189 -8.33 -3.68 15.68
CA TYR A 189 -9.18 -4.77 15.19
C TYR A 189 -8.87 -6.10 15.86
N LYS A 190 -7.58 -6.42 16.04
CA LYS A 190 -7.16 -7.68 16.65
C LYS A 190 -7.45 -7.77 18.15
N LEU A 191 -7.32 -6.67 18.88
CA LEU A 191 -7.61 -6.59 20.31
C LEU A 191 -9.12 -6.54 20.62
N ASN A 192 -9.97 -6.41 19.59
CA ASN A 192 -11.43 -6.38 19.70
C ASN A 192 -11.94 -5.42 20.79
N LEU A 193 -11.44 -4.17 20.78
CA LEU A 193 -11.66 -3.13 21.81
C LEU A 193 -13.11 -2.60 21.89
N GLY A 194 -14.09 -3.35 21.39
CA GLY A 194 -15.53 -3.03 21.43
C GLY A 194 -16.09 -2.45 20.13
N ILE A 195 -17.40 -2.63 19.95
CA ILE A 195 -18.14 -2.24 18.73
C ILE A 195 -18.02 -0.73 18.47
N THR A 196 -18.04 0.09 19.51
CA THR A 196 -17.97 1.56 19.43
C THR A 196 -16.69 2.04 18.75
N VAL A 197 -15.54 1.42 19.03
CA VAL A 197 -14.26 1.79 18.41
C VAL A 197 -14.21 1.34 16.96
N ASN A 198 -14.68 0.11 16.68
CA ASN A 198 -14.66 -0.48 15.33
C ASN A 198 -15.46 0.33 14.31
N VAL A 199 -16.54 1.01 14.73
CA VAL A 199 -17.34 1.89 13.87
C VAL A 199 -16.50 3.04 13.29
N TYR A 200 -15.52 3.57 14.02
CA TYR A 200 -14.66 4.66 13.56
C TYR A 200 -13.43 4.19 12.77
N LEU A 201 -12.98 2.95 12.96
CA LEU A 201 -11.78 2.42 12.29
C LEU A 201 -11.93 2.36 10.76
N ARG A 202 -13.09 1.91 10.28
CA ARG A 202 -13.33 1.79 8.83
C ARG A 202 -13.31 3.16 8.12
N PRO A 203 -14.03 4.20 8.58
CA PRO A 203 -13.89 5.54 8.02
C PRO A 203 -12.45 6.06 8.02
N ILE A 204 -11.71 5.91 9.12
CA ILE A 204 -10.31 6.37 9.22
C ILE A 204 -9.42 5.65 8.17
N LEU A 205 -9.58 4.34 8.03
CA LEU A 205 -8.86 3.56 7.03
C LEU A 205 -9.18 4.05 5.61
N LEU A 206 -10.47 4.23 5.28
CA LEU A 206 -10.91 4.70 3.98
C LEU A 206 -10.40 6.12 3.69
N SER A 207 -10.44 7.03 4.66
CA SER A 207 -9.88 8.38 4.53
C SER A 207 -8.37 8.35 4.31
N SER A 208 -7.66 7.43 4.96
CA SER A 208 -6.22 7.24 4.77
C SER A 208 -5.89 6.76 3.35
N ILE A 209 -6.72 5.88 2.78
CA ILE A 209 -6.61 5.44 1.38
C ILE A 209 -6.81 6.63 0.43
N VAL A 210 -7.85 7.44 0.64
CA VAL A 210 -8.09 8.66 -0.16
C VAL A 210 -6.87 9.57 -0.11
N PHE A 211 -6.33 9.79 1.08
CA PHE A 211 -5.17 10.64 1.25
C PHE A 211 -3.94 10.10 0.52
N GLN A 212 -3.63 8.81 0.70
CA GLN A 212 -2.49 8.15 0.05
C GLN A 212 -2.56 8.25 -1.47
N TYR A 213 -3.69 7.84 -2.05
CA TYR A 213 -3.86 7.84 -3.49
C TYR A 213 -4.04 9.26 -4.05
N GLY A 214 -4.59 10.19 -3.26
CA GLY A 214 -4.55 11.63 -3.55
C GLY A 214 -3.12 12.13 -3.70
N CYS A 215 -2.23 11.80 -2.77
CA CYS A 215 -0.80 12.12 -2.89
C CYS A 215 -0.18 11.49 -4.15
N PHE A 216 -0.51 10.22 -4.46
CA PHE A 216 0.01 9.56 -5.67
C PHE A 216 -0.42 10.29 -6.94
N ILE A 217 -1.70 10.66 -7.05
CA ILE A 217 -2.25 11.43 -8.17
C ILE A 217 -1.55 12.78 -8.27
N ILE A 218 -1.44 13.53 -7.17
CA ILE A 218 -0.74 14.83 -7.15
C ILE A 218 0.71 14.65 -7.64
N GLY A 219 1.42 13.63 -7.15
CA GLY A 219 2.78 13.33 -7.58
C GLY A 219 2.89 12.98 -9.06
N LEU A 220 1.94 12.23 -9.61
CA LEU A 220 1.94 11.84 -11.03
C LEU A 220 1.63 13.03 -11.95
N LEU A 221 0.79 13.96 -11.49
CA LEU A 221 0.42 15.17 -12.21
C LEU A 221 1.51 16.25 -12.11
N ALA A 222 2.00 16.55 -10.92
CA ALA A 222 3.04 17.55 -10.67
C ALA A 222 4.44 17.06 -11.09
N GLY A 223 4.64 15.74 -11.13
CA GLY A 223 5.90 15.08 -11.42
C GLY A 223 6.58 15.56 -12.70
N LYS A 224 7.84 15.97 -12.59
CA LYS A 224 8.70 16.33 -13.73
C LYS A 224 9.81 15.29 -13.86
N ARG A 225 10.13 14.87 -15.09
CA ARG A 225 11.16 13.85 -15.35
C ARG A 225 12.52 14.18 -14.73
N LYS A 226 12.94 15.45 -14.82
CA LYS A 226 14.22 15.90 -14.25
C LYS A 226 14.27 15.84 -12.73
N ALA A 227 13.11 15.84 -12.06
CA ALA A 227 12.91 15.95 -10.60
C ALA A 227 13.28 14.69 -9.79
N PHE A 228 13.58 13.60 -10.49
CA PHE A 228 13.83 12.28 -9.91
C PHE A 228 15.31 11.99 -9.61
N ARG A 229 16.22 12.79 -10.17
CA ARG A 229 17.66 12.67 -9.94
C ARG A 229 18.06 13.32 -8.62
#